data_AF-A0A0J7Y2V4-F1
#
_entry.id   AF-A0A0J7Y2V4-F1
#
_cell.length_a   1.000
_cell.length_b   1.000
_cell.length_c   1.000
_cell.angle_alpha   90.00
_cell.angle_beta   90.00
_cell.angle_gamma   90.00
#
_symmetry.space_group_name_H-M   'P 1'
#
loop_
_entity.id
_entity.type
_entity.pdbx_description
1 polymer ?
#
loop_
_entity_poly.entity_id
_entity_poly.type
_entity_poly.pdbx_seq_one_letter_code
_entity_poly.pdbx_strand_id
1 'polypeptide(L)' 'MGQVLIRNLDDDVIAAYRELAVRNQRSLEAELRDALTRGKPMTGERLSGMLARLETIHAMTPKLVRQTPAEDLLRDDDRP' A
#
# COMPACT_ATOMS: atom_id res chain seq x y z
N MET A 1 13.36 -8.29 -18.20
CA MET A 1 12.24 -9.21 -18.46
C MET A 1 12.53 -10.49 -17.72
N GLY A 2 11.61 -10.96 -16.88
CA GLY A 2 11.73 -12.22 -16.14
C GLY A 2 10.40 -12.95 -16.21
N GLN A 3 10.44 -14.28 -16.26
CA GLN A 3 9.25 -15.13 -16.29
C GLN A 3 9.23 -15.97 -15.01
N VAL A 4 8.08 -16.03 -14.35
CA VAL A 4 7.86 -16.84 -13.15
C VAL A 4 6.70 -17.80 -13.45
N LEU A 5 6.94 -19.10 -13.22
CA LEU A 5 5.91 -20.12 -13.32
C LEU A 5 5.45 -20.49 -11.90
N ILE A 6 4.20 -20.19 -11.57
CA ILE A 6 3.59 -20.61 -10.30
C ILE A 6 2.86 -21.93 -10.58
N ARG A 7 3.33 -23.00 -9.94
CA ARG A 7 2.72 -24.34 -10.05
C ARG A 7 1.83 -24.62 -8.84
N ASN A 8 0.84 -25.48 -9.03
CA ASN A 8 -0.10 -25.91 -7.99
C ASN A 8 -0.80 -24.72 -7.31
N LEU A 9 -1.21 -23.73 -8.11
CA LEU A 9 -2.06 -22.65 -7.61
C LEU A 9 -3.48 -23.20 -7.45
N ASP A 10 -4.10 -22.88 -6.32
CA ASP A 10 -5.46 -23.31 -6.04
C ASP A 10 -6.44 -22.74 -7.08
N ASP A 11 -7.37 -23.57 -7.54
CA ASP A 11 -8.31 -23.21 -8.61
C ASP A 11 -9.24 -22.08 -8.15
N ASP A 12 -9.57 -22.04 -6.86
CA ASP A 12 -10.36 -20.97 -6.25
C ASP A 12 -9.65 -19.61 -6.34
N VAL A 13 -8.32 -19.60 -6.19
CA VAL A 13 -7.51 -18.38 -6.33
C VAL A 13 -7.49 -17.93 -7.79
N ILE A 14 -7.37 -18.85 -8.74
CA ILE A 14 -7.42 -18.55 -10.17
C ILE A 14 -8.78 -17.95 -10.56
N ALA A 15 -9.87 -18.51 -10.04
CA ALA A 15 -11.23 -18.02 -10.28
C ALA A 15 -11.41 -16.59 -9.75
N ALA A 16 -11.02 -16.33 -8.51
CA ALA A 16 -11.13 -15.01 -7.89
C ALA A 16 -10.36 -13.93 -8.67
N TYR A 17 -9.12 -14.23 -9.10
CA TYR A 17 -8.33 -13.28 -9.90
C TYR A 17 -8.86 -13.10 -11.32
N ARG A 18 -9.49 -14.12 -11.90
CA ARG A 18 -10.17 -14.00 -13.20
C ARG A 18 -11.36 -13.06 -13.12
N GLU A 19 -12.18 -13.16 -12.08
CA GLU A 19 -13.29 -12.22 -11.86
C GLU A 19 -12.78 -10.79 -11.66
N LEU A 20 -11.72 -10.62 -10.86
CA LEU A 20 -11.11 -9.32 -10.62
C LEU A 20 -10.56 -8.70 -11.91
N ALA A 21 -9.89 -9.50 -12.75
CA ALA A 21 -9.37 -9.06 -14.04
C ALA A 21 -10.48 -8.59 -14.99
N VAL A 22 -11.62 -9.30 -15.04
CA VAL A 22 -12.80 -8.89 -15.82
C VAL A 22 -13.37 -7.58 -15.31
N ARG A 23 -13.52 -7.43 -13.98
CA ARG A 23 -14.00 -6.18 -13.36
C ARG A 23 -13.08 -5.00 -13.67
N ASN A 24 -11.77 -5.22 -13.67
CA ASN A 24 -10.76 -4.20 -13.94
C ASN A 24 -10.49 -3.99 -15.45
N GLN A 25 -11.19 -4.71 -16.34
CA GLN A 25 -11.01 -4.66 -17.80
C GLN A 25 -9.56 -4.91 -18.23
N ARG A 26 -8.87 -5.83 -17.54
CA ARG A 26 -7.46 -6.18 -17.77
C ARG A 26 -7.32 -7.67 -18.02
N SER A 27 -6.18 -8.08 -18.60
CA SER A 27 -5.86 -9.51 -18.69
C SER A 27 -5.52 -10.07 -17.32
N LEU A 28 -5.75 -11.38 -17.13
CA LEU A 28 -5.39 -12.08 -15.89
C LEU A 28 -3.89 -11.90 -15.57
N GLU A 29 -3.02 -11.97 -16.58
CA GLU A 29 -1.59 -11.72 -16.41
C GLU A 29 -1.30 -10.29 -15.92
N ALA A 30 -1.98 -9.29 -16.48
CA ALA A 30 -1.81 -7.91 -16.06
C ALA A 30 -2.27 -7.70 -14.61
N GLU A 31 -3.39 -8.30 -14.22
CA GLU A 31 -3.90 -8.24 -12.84
C GLU A 31 -2.95 -8.95 -11.86
N LEU A 32 -2.45 -10.13 -12.21
CA LEU A 32 -1.48 -10.85 -11.38
C LEU A 32 -0.16 -10.09 -11.25
N ARG A 33 0.31 -9.46 -12.34
CA ARG A 33 1.50 -8.61 -12.32
C ARG A 33 1.33 -7.42 -11.41
N ASP A 34 0.16 -6.78 -11.46
CA ASP A 34 -0.18 -5.64 -10.60
C ASP A 34 -0.29 -6.08 -9.13
N ALA A 35 -0.95 -7.22 -8.87
CA ALA A 35 -1.04 -7.80 -7.53
C ALA A 35 0.33 -8.13 -6.93
N LEU A 36 1.25 -8.72 -7.70
CA LEU A 36 2.62 -8.97 -7.29
C LEU A 36 3.43 -7.68 -7.08
N THR A 37 3.14 -6.65 -7.87
CA THR A 37 3.79 -5.34 -7.73
C THR A 37 3.32 -4.61 -6.47
N ARG A 38 2.02 -4.66 -6.17
CA ARG A 38 1.42 -4.11 -4.95
C ARG A 38 1.87 -4.87 -3.71
N GLY A 39 1.92 -6.20 -3.79
CA GLY A 39 2.39 -7.09 -2.73
C GLY A 39 3.90 -7.16 -2.60
N LYS A 40 4.66 -6.33 -3.35
CA LYS A 40 6.12 -6.33 -3.29
C LYS A 40 6.55 -6.10 -1.84
N PRO A 41 7.27 -7.06 -1.22
CA PRO A 41 7.72 -6.89 0.15
C PRO A 41 8.61 -5.64 0.22
N MET A 42 8.39 -4.82 1.25
CA MET A 42 9.35 -3.78 1.58
C MET A 42 10.63 -4.47 2.03
N THR A 43 11.65 -4.46 1.17
CA THR A 43 12.99 -4.88 1.59
C THR A 43 13.45 -3.99 2.74
N GLY A 44 14.27 -4.53 3.65
CA GLY A 44 14.77 -3.78 4.81
C GLY A 44 15.37 -2.42 4.42
N GLU A 45 16.08 -2.36 3.30
CA GLU A 45 16.62 -1.11 2.75
C GLU A 45 15.55 -0.08 2.38
N ARG A 46 14.42 -0.51 1.79
CA ARG A 46 13.31 0.38 1.42
C ARG A 46 12.56 0.86 2.66
N LEU A 47 12.42 0.00 3.67
CA LEU A 47 11.82 0.37 4.95
C LEU A 47 12.71 1.41 5.68
N SER A 48 14.01 1.17 5.77
CA SER A 48 14.98 2.10 6.36
C SER A 48 14.99 3.44 5.63
N GLY A 49 14.96 3.44 4.30
CA GLY A 49 14.86 4.69 3.52
C GLY A 49 13.55 5.44 3.74
N MET A 50 12.43 4.73 3.92
CA MET A 50 11.14 5.34 4.24
C MET A 50 11.12 5.93 5.65
N LEU A 51 11.67 5.21 6.64
CA LEU A 51 11.81 5.69 8.02
C LEU A 51 12.72 6.92 8.10
N ALA A 52 13.87 6.90 7.41
CA ALA A 52 14.76 8.06 7.34
C ALA A 52 14.06 9.29 6.74
N ARG A 53 13.21 9.10 5.72
CA ARG A 53 12.44 10.20 5.12
C ARG A 53 11.40 10.75 6.09
N LEU A 54 10.73 9.89 6.85
CA LEU A 54 9.78 10.28 7.89
C LEU A 54 10.48 11.03 9.03
N GLU A 55 11.67 10.59 9.42
CA GLU A 55 12.49 11.26 10.43
C GLU A 55 12.91 12.66 9.98
N THR A 56 13.31 12.83 8.71
CA THR A 56 13.58 14.16 8.14
C THR A 56 12.36 15.07 8.19
N ILE A 57 11.18 14.57 7.80
CA ILE A 57 9.93 15.35 7.86
C ILE A 57 9.59 15.71 9.31
N HIS A 58 9.77 14.76 10.24
CA HIS A 58 9.57 14.99 11.66
C HIS A 58 10.55 16.02 12.22
N ALA A 59 11.81 16.01 11.80
CA ALA A 59 12.82 16.99 12.18
C ALA A 59 12.53 18.39 11.63
N MET A 60 11.86 18.50 10.48
CA MET A 60 11.37 19.77 9.91
C MET A 60 10.13 20.31 10.64
N THR A 61 9.49 19.51 11.51
CA THR A 61 8.30 19.93 12.25
C THR A 61 8.72 20.73 13.49
N PRO A 62 8.28 22.00 13.65
CA PRO A 62 8.65 22.83 14.80
C PRO A 62 8.15 22.23 16.12
N LYS A 63 9.08 21.79 16.99
CA LYS A 63 8.75 21.15 18.28
C LYS A 63 8.19 22.11 19.34
N LEU A 64 8.30 23.42 19.13
CA LEU A 64 7.81 24.45 20.03
C LEU A 64 6.39 24.94 19.70
N VAL A 65 5.80 24.48 18.59
CA VAL A 65 4.42 24.83 18.24
C VAL A 65 3.51 23.75 18.81
N ARG A 66 2.51 24.15 19.60
CA ARG A 66 1.48 23.24 20.12
C ARG A 66 0.78 22.58 18.93
N GLN A 67 1.04 21.31 18.70
CA GLN A 67 0.29 20.50 17.75
C GLN A 67 -1.05 20.17 18.42
N THR A 68 -2.16 20.50 17.76
CA THR A 68 -3.48 20.08 18.21
C THR A 68 -3.58 18.57 18.03
N PRO A 69 -3.89 17.80 19.07
CA PRO A 69 -4.13 16.37 18.96
C PRO A 69 -5.23 16.09 17.92
N ALA A 70 -5.09 15.02 17.15
CA ALA A 70 -6.02 14.71 16.05
C ALA A 70 -7.45 14.47 16.56
N GLU A 71 -7.56 13.93 17.77
CA GLU A 71 -8.80 13.72 18.51
C GLU A 71 -9.58 15.02 18.81
N ASP A 72 -8.90 16.15 18.94
CA ASP A 72 -9.54 17.45 19.17
C ASP A 72 -10.07 18.04 17.85
N LEU A 73 -9.41 17.79 16.73
CA LEU A 73 -9.85 18.23 15.40
C LEU A 73 -11.10 17.49 14.93
N LEU A 74 -11.17 16.19 15.18
CA LEU A 74 -12.34 15.36 14.82
C LEU A 74 -13.60 15.74 15.63
N ARG A 75 -13.43 16.30 16.83
CA ARG A 75 -14.55 16.74 17.68
C ARG A 75 -15.13 18.10 17.28
N ASP A 76 -14.38 18.95 16.59
CA ASP A 76 -14.87 20.25 16.14
C ASP A 76 -15.75 20.13 14.88
N ASP A 77 -15.52 19.12 14.03
CA ASP A 77 -16.35 18.84 12.84
C ASP A 77 -17.73 18.26 13.17
N ASP A 78 -17.92 17.68 14.37
CA ASP A 78 -19.17 17.10 14.85
C ASP A 78 -20.07 18.11 15.61
N ARG A 79 -19.73 19.41 15.64
CA ARG A 79 -20.63 20.43 16.22
C ARG A 79 -21.69 20.87 15.18
N PRO A 80 -23.00 20.82 15.53
CA PRO A 80 -24.08 21.27 14.65
C PRO A 80 -24.12 22.80 14.46
#